data_AF-A0A7S0JXF6-F1
#
_entry.id   AF-A0A7S0JXF6-F1
#
_cell.length_a   1.000
_cell.length_b   1.000
_cell.length_c   1.000
_cell.angle_alpha   90.00
_cell.angle_beta   90.00
_cell.angle_gamma   90.00
#
_symmetry.space_group_name_H-M   'P 1'
#
loop_
_entity.id
_entity.type
_entity.pdbx_description
1 polymer ?
#
loop_
_entity_poly.entity_id
_entity_poly.type
_entity_poly.pdbx_seq_one_letter_code
_entity_poly.pdbx_strand_id
1 'polypeptide(L)'
;LYVIGHVVLGDLGDVGARLRPLRHAWLDFIETARIKAFAELTVAPTARVGYQSLVMCSGLGGLKPNTVCLPLPQDITGELCAGHRRRHIAGADGKVRPSPDTTPVRGLGGSSAFSGPGGYGVLGGASS
;
A
#
# COMPACT_ATOMS: atom_id res chain seq x y z
N LEU A 1 11.21 -20.67 13.26
CA LEU A 1 12.21 -19.58 13.40
C LEU A 1 11.59 -18.33 12.81
N TYR A 2 11.66 -17.18 13.49
CA TYR A 2 11.13 -15.92 12.97
C TYR A 2 12.26 -14.94 12.63
N VAL A 3 12.05 -14.15 11.60
CA VAL A 3 12.90 -13.00 11.26
C VAL A 3 12.00 -11.77 11.25
N ILE A 4 12.33 -10.77 12.07
CA ILE A 4 11.67 -9.47 12.10
C ILE A 4 12.48 -8.55 11.20
N GLY A 5 11.95 -8.30 10.02
CA GLY A 5 12.57 -7.44 9.02
C GLY A 5 12.05 -6.02 9.08
N HIS A 6 12.93 -5.03 9.15
CA HIS A 6 12.58 -3.62 9.06
C HIS A 6 13.37 -2.91 7.95
N VAL A 7 12.65 -2.27 7.03
CA VAL A 7 13.23 -1.50 5.94
C VAL A 7 13.20 -0.02 6.29
N VAL A 8 14.36 0.61 6.31
CA VAL A 8 14.52 2.05 6.49
C VAL A 8 14.68 2.69 5.10
N LEU A 9 13.78 3.63 4.78
CA LEU A 9 13.84 4.35 3.52
C LEU A 9 14.85 5.49 3.62
N GLY A 10 15.76 5.58 2.65
CA GLY A 10 16.75 6.63 2.57
C GLY A 10 18.08 6.15 2.01
N ASP A 11 19.07 7.02 2.08
CA ASP A 11 20.46 6.70 1.75
C ASP A 11 21.24 6.24 2.98
N LEU A 12 22.27 5.41 2.77
CA LEU A 12 23.07 4.87 3.87
C LEU A 12 23.86 5.96 4.60
N GLY A 13 24.31 7.01 3.91
CA GLY A 13 25.09 8.10 4.51
C GLY A 13 24.32 8.84 5.59
N ASP A 14 23.06 9.15 5.33
CA ASP A 14 22.22 9.96 6.23
C ASP A 14 21.63 9.14 7.38
N VAL A 15 21.24 7.89 7.09
CA VAL A 15 20.46 7.08 8.04
C VAL A 15 21.31 6.07 8.81
N GLY A 16 22.60 5.95 8.45
CA GLY A 16 23.57 5.05 9.06
C GLY A 16 23.64 5.14 10.59
N ALA A 17 23.66 6.36 11.13
CA ALA A 17 23.74 6.59 12.57
C ALA A 17 22.50 6.08 13.34
N ARG A 18 21.32 6.06 12.69
CA ARG A 18 20.05 5.64 13.30
C ARG A 18 19.84 4.12 13.30
N LEU A 19 20.58 3.38 12.47
CA LEU A 19 20.45 1.91 12.35
C LEU A 19 20.81 1.16 13.62
N ARG A 20 21.90 1.56 14.31
CA ARG A 20 22.35 0.90 15.54
C ARG A 20 21.33 0.97 16.68
N PRO A 21 20.82 2.16 17.08
CA PRO A 21 19.81 2.23 18.13
C PRO A 21 18.50 1.57 17.71
N LEU A 22 18.09 1.68 16.44
CA LEU A 22 16.89 1.01 15.94
C LEU A 22 17.02 -0.52 16.04
N ARG A 23 18.19 -1.07 15.73
CA ARG A 23 18.45 -2.50 15.90
C ARG A 23 18.36 -2.94 17.36
N HIS A 24 18.89 -2.14 18.29
CA HIS A 24 18.77 -2.44 19.73
C HIS A 24 17.31 -2.44 20.18
N ALA A 25 16.53 -1.44 19.77
CA ALA A 25 15.09 -1.40 20.08
C ALA A 25 14.33 -2.66 19.61
N TRP A 26 14.69 -3.20 18.44
CA TRP A 26 14.12 -4.47 17.97
C TRP A 26 14.58 -5.68 18.78
N LEU A 27 15.82 -5.71 19.26
CA LEU A 27 16.31 -6.77 20.14
C LEU A 27 15.61 -6.72 21.50
N ASP A 28 15.44 -5.54 22.08
CA ASP A 28 14.70 -5.32 23.33
C ASP A 28 13.24 -5.76 23.19
N PHE A 29 12.62 -5.46 22.03
CA PHE A 29 11.27 -5.93 21.71
C PHE A 29 11.20 -7.46 21.64
N ILE A 30 12.18 -8.12 21.04
CA ILE A 30 12.22 -9.59 20.96
C ILE A 30 12.33 -10.21 22.35
N GLU A 31 13.17 -9.63 23.22
CA GLU A 31 13.36 -10.09 24.60
C GLU A 31 12.09 -9.92 25.43
N THR A 32 11.47 -8.74 25.38
CA THR A 32 10.23 -8.45 26.12
C THR A 32 9.04 -9.26 25.63
N ALA A 33 8.92 -9.50 24.33
CA ALA A 33 7.87 -10.35 23.74
C ALA A 33 8.10 -11.86 23.96
N ARG A 34 9.30 -12.26 24.43
CA ARG A 34 9.73 -13.66 24.60
C ARG A 34 9.57 -14.52 23.33
N ILE A 35 9.86 -13.95 22.17
CA ILE A 35 9.77 -14.65 20.88
C ILE A 35 11.18 -15.07 20.43
N LYS A 36 11.34 -16.29 19.90
CA LYS A 36 12.60 -16.71 19.28
C LYS A 36 12.72 -16.16 17.86
N ALA A 37 13.18 -14.92 17.73
CA ALA A 37 13.32 -14.22 16.46
C ALA A 37 14.69 -13.55 16.28
N PHE A 38 15.07 -13.28 15.03
CA PHE A 38 16.21 -12.45 14.67
C PHE A 38 15.74 -11.11 14.10
N ALA A 39 16.38 -10.01 14.46
CA ALA A 39 16.11 -8.68 13.90
C ALA A 39 17.04 -8.40 12.71
N GLU A 40 16.46 -8.11 11.55
CA GLU A 40 17.18 -7.76 10.31
C GLU A 40 16.75 -6.36 9.85
N LEU A 41 17.73 -5.47 9.65
CA LEU A 41 17.49 -4.09 9.23
C LEU A 41 18.15 -3.86 7.87
N THR A 42 17.40 -3.29 6.93
CA THR A 42 17.89 -2.97 5.59
C THR A 42 17.61 -1.51 5.28
N VAL A 43 18.58 -0.82 4.66
CA VAL A 43 18.37 0.54 4.12
C VAL A 43 18.19 0.43 2.61
N ALA A 44 17.18 1.10 2.07
CA ALA A 44 16.92 1.09 0.64
C ALA A 44 16.21 2.37 0.17
N PRO A 45 16.37 2.77 -1.10
CA PRO A 45 15.70 3.95 -1.64
C PRO A 45 14.18 3.76 -1.79
N THR A 46 13.71 2.52 -1.94
CA THR A 46 12.29 2.19 -2.04
C THR A 46 11.94 0.97 -1.21
N ALA A 47 10.69 0.91 -0.73
CA ALA A 47 10.21 -0.21 0.07
C ALA A 47 10.31 -1.55 -0.69
N ARG A 48 9.97 -1.55 -1.99
CA ARG A 48 10.03 -2.73 -2.84
C ARG A 48 11.43 -3.34 -2.87
N VAL A 49 12.45 -2.52 -3.14
CA VAL A 49 13.85 -2.97 -3.20
C VAL A 49 14.32 -3.43 -1.82
N GLY A 50 13.96 -2.71 -0.75
CA GLY A 50 14.33 -3.08 0.61
C GLY A 50 13.75 -4.43 1.04
N TYR A 51 12.43 -4.64 0.85
CA TYR A 51 11.79 -5.91 1.20
C TYR A 51 12.27 -7.07 0.33
N GLN A 52 12.52 -6.82 -0.96
CA GLN A 52 13.10 -7.83 -1.84
C GLN A 52 14.48 -8.27 -1.35
N SER A 53 15.36 -7.31 -1.02
CA SER A 53 16.69 -7.61 -0.47
C SER A 53 16.58 -8.41 0.82
N LEU A 54 15.67 -8.02 1.72
CA LEU A 54 15.44 -8.69 2.99
C LEU A 54 15.01 -10.15 2.78
N VAL A 55 14.02 -10.43 1.93
CA VAL A 55 13.56 -11.82 1.69
C VAL A 55 14.60 -12.68 0.96
N MET A 56 15.39 -12.08 0.07
CA MET A 56 16.38 -12.80 -0.72
C MET A 56 17.64 -13.13 0.10
N CYS A 57 18.09 -12.20 0.93
CA CYS A 57 19.33 -12.30 1.71
C CYS A 57 19.12 -12.79 3.15
N SER A 58 17.86 -12.85 3.62
CA SER A 58 17.57 -13.35 4.97
C SER A 58 17.77 -14.86 5.10
N GLY A 59 18.19 -15.23 6.31
CA GLY A 59 18.54 -16.61 6.66
C GLY A 59 20.01 -16.91 6.42
N LEU A 60 20.64 -17.60 7.38
CA LEU A 60 22.01 -18.09 7.26
C LEU A 60 21.98 -19.58 6.93
N GLY A 61 22.49 -19.97 5.76
CA GLY A 61 22.54 -21.38 5.33
C GLY A 61 21.14 -21.99 5.14
N GLY A 62 20.86 -23.09 5.84
CA GLY A 62 19.57 -23.81 5.75
C GLY A 62 18.38 -23.13 6.42
N LEU A 63 18.56 -21.94 7.01
CA LEU A 63 17.53 -21.21 7.77
C LEU A 63 16.81 -20.13 6.93
N LYS A 64 16.47 -20.43 5.67
CA LYS A 64 15.74 -19.50 4.80
C LYS A 64 14.29 -19.35 5.28
N PRO A 65 13.70 -18.14 5.26
CA PRO A 65 12.28 -17.99 5.56
C PRO A 65 11.42 -18.64 4.45
N ASN A 66 10.44 -19.43 4.88
CA ASN A 66 9.49 -20.10 3.99
C ASN A 66 8.18 -19.33 3.83
N THR A 67 7.86 -18.48 4.81
CA THR A 67 6.60 -17.74 4.87
C THR A 67 6.89 -16.29 5.21
N VAL A 68 6.22 -15.38 4.48
CA VAL A 68 6.29 -13.94 4.72
C VAL A 68 4.93 -13.47 5.24
N CYS A 69 4.93 -12.76 6.36
CA CYS A 69 3.74 -12.13 6.93
C CYS A 69 3.88 -10.61 6.78
N LEU A 70 2.90 -9.96 6.16
CA LEU A 70 2.88 -8.51 5.94
C LEU A 70 1.54 -7.95 6.45
N PRO A 71 1.54 -6.74 7.04
CA PRO A 71 0.30 -6.05 7.35
C PRO A 71 -0.42 -5.68 6.05
N LEU A 72 -1.75 -5.74 6.07
CA LEU A 72 -2.57 -5.24 4.99
C LEU A 72 -2.49 -3.70 4.96
N PRO A 73 -2.24 -3.06 3.79
CA PRO A 73 -2.30 -1.62 3.68
C PRO A 73 -3.65 -1.08 4.16
N GLN A 74 -3.62 0.06 4.87
CA GLN A 74 -4.81 0.63 5.48
C GLN A 74 -5.86 1.04 4.45
N ASP A 75 -5.43 1.47 3.26
CA ASP A 75 -6.32 1.87 2.16
C ASP A 75 -7.23 0.71 1.75
N ILE A 76 -6.64 -0.48 1.59
CA ILE A 76 -7.37 -1.70 1.21
C ILE A 76 -8.23 -2.20 2.38
N THR A 77 -7.73 -2.06 3.61
CA THR A 77 -8.46 -2.45 4.82
C THR A 77 -9.72 -1.60 4.99
N GLY A 78 -9.63 -0.29 4.77
CA GLY A 78 -10.75 0.64 4.84
C GLY A 78 -11.85 0.28 3.83
N GLU A 79 -11.48 -0.02 2.58
CA GLU A 79 -12.42 -0.45 1.54
C GLU A 79 -13.08 -1.80 1.87
N LEU A 80 -12.31 -2.79 2.33
CA LEU A 80 -12.82 -4.11 2.69
C LEU A 80 -13.76 -4.06 3.89
N CYS A 81 -13.36 -3.36 4.97
CA CYS A 81 -14.19 -3.21 6.16
C CYS A 81 -15.46 -2.39 5.88
N ALA A 82 -15.36 -1.33 5.07
CA ALA A 82 -16.52 -0.53 4.67
C ALA A 82 -17.49 -1.32 3.77
N GLY A 83 -16.96 -2.16 2.86
CA GLY A 83 -17.76 -3.04 2.00
C GLY A 83 -18.41 -4.21 2.75
N HIS A 84 -17.77 -4.73 3.79
CA HIS A 84 -18.29 -5.88 4.55
C HIS A 84 -19.50 -5.52 5.44
N ARG A 85 -19.61 -4.27 5.91
CA ARG A 85 -20.77 -3.79 6.70
C ARG A 85 -22.08 -3.73 5.89
N ARG A 86 -22.04 -3.86 4.55
CA ARG A 86 -23.23 -3.76 3.67
C ARG A 86 -23.90 -5.08 3.28
N ARG A 87 -23.49 -6.24 3.81
CA ARG A 87 -24.11 -7.52 3.44
C ARG A 87 -25.08 -8.13 4.46
N HIS A 88 -25.19 -7.59 5.67
CA HIS A 88 -26.05 -8.18 6.72
C HIS A 88 -27.31 -7.37 7.07
N ILE A 89 -27.60 -6.31 6.32
CA ILE A 89 -28.88 -5.57 6.33
C ILE A 89 -29.21 -5.13 4.90
N ALA A 90 -29.47 -6.11 4.04
CA ALA A 90 -30.15 -5.88 2.76
C ALA A 90 -31.15 -7.02 2.54
N GLY A 91 -31.98 -7.26 3.55
CA GLY A 91 -33.28 -7.90 3.38
C GLY A 91 -34.33 -6.81 3.25
N ALA A 92 -35.04 -6.82 2.12
CA ALA A 92 -36.25 -6.08 1.81
C ALA A 92 -36.13 -4.55 1.77
N ASP A 93 -35.72 -4.02 0.62
CA ASP A 93 -36.43 -2.90 -0.02
C ASP A 93 -36.24 -3.00 -1.53
N GLY A 94 -37.31 -3.42 -2.21
CA GLY A 94 -37.38 -3.60 -3.64
C GLY A 94 -37.33 -2.27 -4.40
N LYS A 95 -36.12 -1.72 -4.58
CA LYS A 95 -35.85 -0.81 -5.69
C LYS A 95 -35.04 -1.53 -6.76
N VAL A 96 -35.80 -1.99 -7.76
CA VAL A 96 -35.32 -2.34 -9.10
C VAL A 96 -34.30 -1.30 -9.55
N ARG A 97 -33.09 -1.76 -9.85
CA ARG A 97 -32.05 -0.94 -10.49
C ARG A 97 -32.59 -0.53 -11.86
N PRO A 98 -32.64 0.76 -12.24
CA PRO A 98 -33.02 1.10 -13.60
C PRO A 98 -31.94 0.59 -14.56
N SER A 99 -32.36 -0.15 -15.57
CA SER A 99 -31.54 -0.61 -16.70
C SER A 99 -30.87 0.57 -17.42
N PRO A 100 -29.71 0.37 -18.05
CA PRO A 100 -28.91 1.45 -18.63
C PRO A 100 -29.36 1.86 -20.04
N ASP A 101 -30.66 1.89 -20.32
CA ASP A 101 -31.19 2.23 -21.65
C ASP A 101 -32.43 3.12 -21.56
N THR A 102 -32.21 4.41 -21.35
CA THR A 102 -33.14 5.46 -21.79
C THR A 102 -32.31 6.68 -22.16
N THR A 103 -31.82 6.69 -23.40
CA THR A 103 -31.32 7.91 -24.04
C THR A 103 -32.48 8.90 -24.20
N PRO A 104 -32.36 10.14 -23.72
CA PRO A 104 -33.27 11.18 -24.14
C PRO A 104 -32.90 11.55 -25.59
N VAL A 105 -33.79 11.23 -26.54
CA VAL A 105 -33.76 11.84 -27.88
C VAL A 105 -33.99 13.34 -27.73
N ARG A 106 -32.90 14.10 -27.61
CA ARG A 106 -32.91 15.55 -27.73
C ARG A 106 -32.56 15.89 -29.18
N GLY A 107 -33.58 16.29 -29.93
CA GLY A 107 -33.41 16.80 -31.28
C GLY A 107 -32.49 18.02 -31.32
N LEU A 108 -31.61 17.99 -32.32
CA LEU A 108 -31.13 19.11 -33.12
C LEU A 108 -30.29 20.19 -32.41
N GLY A 109 -28.98 20.15 -32.66
CA GLY A 109 -28.15 21.36 -32.65
C GLY A 109 -26.66 21.12 -32.39
N GLY A 110 -25.88 20.93 -33.46
CA GLY A 110 -24.54 21.53 -33.56
C GLY A 110 -23.33 20.79 -32.97
N SER A 111 -22.62 20.10 -33.85
CA SER A 111 -21.15 20.12 -34.06
C SER A 111 -20.14 19.68 -32.98
N SER A 112 -19.24 18.80 -33.45
CA SER A 112 -17.87 18.44 -33.02
C SER A 112 -17.70 17.77 -31.65
N ALA A 113 -17.55 16.45 -31.59
CA ALA A 113 -16.34 15.66 -31.91
C ALA A 113 -15.29 15.67 -30.79
N PHE A 114 -15.45 14.69 -29.89
CA PHE A 114 -14.45 13.70 -29.45
C PHE A 114 -12.95 14.06 -29.63
N SER A 115 -12.18 14.10 -28.52
CA SER A 115 -10.94 13.29 -28.34
C SER A 115 -10.25 13.52 -26.98
N GLY A 116 -10.10 12.44 -26.19
CA GLY A 116 -8.90 12.10 -25.40
C GLY A 116 -8.67 12.71 -23.99
N PRO A 117 -8.47 11.89 -22.93
CA PRO A 117 -7.92 12.35 -21.67
C PRO A 117 -6.39 12.20 -21.69
N GLY A 118 -5.69 13.30 -21.93
CA GLY A 118 -4.23 13.38 -21.80
C GLY A 118 -3.82 14.84 -21.72
N GLY A 119 -3.62 15.36 -20.50
CA GLY A 119 -3.30 16.77 -20.31
C GLY A 119 -3.01 17.10 -18.86
N TYR A 120 -1.73 17.14 -18.55
CA TYR A 120 -1.12 17.76 -17.38
C TYR A 120 -1.72 19.16 -17.12
N GLY A 121 -2.10 19.43 -15.86
CA GLY A 121 -2.55 20.76 -15.45
C GLY A 121 -1.38 21.73 -15.38
N VAL A 122 -1.45 22.83 -16.13
CA VAL A 122 -0.63 24.03 -15.90
C VAL A 122 -1.52 25.09 -15.27
N LEU A 123 -1.17 25.47 -14.04
CA LEU A 123 -1.72 26.59 -13.30
C LEU A 123 -1.10 27.90 -13.78
N GLY A 124 -1.95 28.91 -14.00
CA GLY A 124 -1.70 30.28 -13.56
C GLY A 124 -1.26 31.32 -14.58
N GLY A 125 -1.98 32.44 -14.62
CA GLY A 125 -1.44 33.75 -15.01
C GLY A 125 -2.28 34.56 -16.01
N ALA A 126 -3.37 35.18 -15.53
CA ALA A 126 -4.07 36.23 -16.25
C ALA A 126 -3.28 37.55 -16.16
N SER A 127 -3.21 38.27 -17.28
CA SER A 127 -2.72 39.63 -17.41
C SER A 127 -3.78 40.66 -17.03
N SER A 128 -3.39 41.72 -16.34
CA SER A 128 -3.66 43.14 -16.66
C SER A 128 -2.81 44.01 -15.73
#